data_AF-A0A929DZL1-F1
#
_entry.id   AF-A0A929DZL1-F1
#
_cell.length_a   1.000
_cell.length_b   1.000
_cell.length_c   1.000
_cell.angle_alpha   90.00
_cell.angle_beta   90.00
_cell.angle_gamma   90.00
#
_symmetry.space_group_name_H-M   'P 1'
#
loop_
_entity.id
_entity.type
_entity.pdbx_description
1 polymer ?
#
loop_
_entity_poly.entity_id
_entity_poly.type
_entity_poly.pdbx_seq_one_letter_code
_entity_poly.pdbx_strand_id
1 'polypeptide(L)'
;LPQAGISEVAYPGMEKDYEAIEREMIRSPIVGRFFGTEDIVETGLVERTIEFVRRNTGSRAYLVEGRRIDKPVYPEEVIRETIVNAIAHRDYTISGTDIELSIYSDRLEVISPGRLPNTVTIERMKAGCRATRNELIKEVLRDYHYVEATGLGVPRKIIAGMFKHNATEPDFIEDEYSFTVCLWKEKSGRNRKNTKR
;
A
#
# COMPACT_ATOMS: atom_id res chain seq x y z
N LEU A 1 -10.23 10.47 -14.39
CA LEU A 1 -8.88 10.47 -15.01
C LEU A 1 -8.73 9.17 -15.79
N PRO A 2 -8.41 9.22 -17.10
CA PRO A 2 -7.97 8.02 -17.82
C PRO A 2 -6.78 7.40 -17.06
N GLN A 3 -6.70 6.07 -16.97
CA GLN A 3 -5.54 5.35 -16.39
C GLN A 3 -5.31 5.50 -14.88
N ALA A 4 -6.32 5.95 -14.12
CA ALA A 4 -6.27 5.94 -12.66
C ALA A 4 -6.78 4.60 -12.08
N GLY A 5 -6.72 3.51 -12.85
CA GLY A 5 -7.14 2.20 -12.35
C GLY A 5 -6.09 1.59 -11.43
N ILE A 6 -6.52 0.59 -10.66
CA ILE A 6 -5.61 -0.34 -9.99
C ILE A 6 -5.96 -1.75 -10.48
N SER A 7 -4.96 -2.46 -10.99
CA SER A 7 -5.06 -3.89 -11.28
C SER A 7 -4.61 -4.67 -10.05
N GLU A 8 -5.50 -5.46 -9.47
CA GLU A 8 -5.30 -6.15 -8.21
C GLU A 8 -5.32 -7.65 -8.44
N VAL A 9 -4.32 -8.36 -7.90
CA VAL A 9 -4.21 -9.81 -8.04
C VAL A 9 -3.76 -10.43 -6.72
N ALA A 10 -4.41 -11.51 -6.31
CA ALA A 10 -3.97 -12.34 -5.21
C ALA A 10 -3.48 -13.69 -5.75
N TYR A 11 -2.24 -14.04 -5.42
CA TYR A 11 -1.61 -15.29 -5.81
C TYR A 11 -1.55 -16.26 -4.63
N PRO A 12 -1.65 -17.59 -4.87
CA PRO A 12 -1.55 -18.60 -3.82
C PRO A 12 -0.12 -18.77 -3.29
N GLY A 13 0.90 -18.45 -4.10
CA GLY A 13 2.31 -18.67 -3.82
C GLY A 13 3.12 -17.40 -3.60
N MET A 14 4.45 -17.56 -3.61
CA MET A 14 5.43 -16.46 -3.53
C MET A 14 5.75 -15.85 -4.90
N GLU A 15 5.30 -16.49 -5.97
CA GLU A 15 5.55 -16.11 -7.36
C GLU A 15 4.24 -15.80 -8.09
N LYS A 16 4.35 -15.09 -9.21
CA LYS A 16 3.21 -14.86 -10.10
C LYS A 16 2.81 -16.19 -10.73
N ASP A 17 1.55 -16.56 -10.54
CA ASP A 17 0.96 -17.76 -11.11
C ASP A 17 -0.18 -17.37 -12.06
N TYR A 18 -0.46 -18.20 -13.07
CA TYR A 18 -1.64 -18.04 -13.91
C TYR A 18 -2.92 -18.28 -13.11
N GLU A 19 -2.88 -19.17 -12.11
CA GLU A 19 -4.01 -19.46 -11.23
C GLU A 19 -4.06 -18.45 -10.06
N ALA A 20 -4.60 -17.26 -10.34
CA ALA A 20 -4.89 -16.27 -9.30
C ALA A 20 -6.06 -16.74 -8.41
N ILE A 21 -5.95 -16.53 -7.09
CA ILE A 21 -7.06 -16.70 -6.14
C ILE A 21 -8.18 -15.71 -6.50
N GLU A 22 -7.78 -14.47 -6.76
CA GLU A 22 -8.69 -13.39 -7.12
C GLU A 22 -7.97 -12.39 -8.02
N ARG A 23 -8.70 -11.84 -8.99
CA ARG A 23 -8.23 -10.75 -9.85
C ARG A 23 -9.35 -9.74 -10.02
N GLU A 24 -9.03 -8.47 -9.80
CA GLU A 24 -9.95 -7.36 -9.98
C GLU A 24 -9.24 -6.22 -10.72
N MET A 25 -9.98 -5.50 -11.57
CA MET A 25 -9.51 -4.23 -12.12
C MET A 25 -10.48 -3.14 -11.65
N ILE A 26 -10.02 -2.29 -10.75
CA ILE A 26 -10.84 -1.22 -10.21
C ILE A 26 -10.72 0.02 -11.08
N ARG A 27 -11.87 0.48 -11.59
CA ARG A 27 -12.02 1.75 -12.30
C ARG A 27 -13.05 2.59 -11.54
N SER A 28 -12.58 3.37 -10.59
CA SER A 28 -13.40 4.22 -9.72
C SER A 28 -12.82 5.64 -9.65
N PRO A 29 -13.56 6.66 -9.20
CA PRO A 29 -12.96 7.91 -8.75
C PRO A 29 -11.84 7.64 -7.73
N ILE A 30 -10.77 8.45 -7.78
CA ILE A 30 -9.61 8.31 -6.88
C ILE A 30 -10.04 8.43 -5.42
N VAL A 31 -10.90 9.40 -5.13
CA VAL A 31 -11.43 9.70 -3.81
C VAL A 31 -12.86 9.22 -3.70
N GLY A 32 -13.27 8.78 -2.51
CA GLY A 32 -14.67 8.51 -2.21
C GLY A 32 -15.51 9.79 -2.32
N ARG A 33 -16.80 9.63 -2.58
CA ARG A 33 -17.76 10.72 -2.47
C ARG A 33 -18.23 10.80 -1.02
N PHE A 34 -18.05 11.97 -0.41
CA PHE A 34 -18.48 12.21 0.97
C PHE A 34 -19.80 13.00 1.02
N PHE A 35 -20.61 12.75 2.04
CA PHE A 35 -21.73 13.60 2.46
C PHE A 35 -21.35 14.21 3.81
N GLY A 36 -21.16 15.53 3.84
CA GLY A 36 -20.53 16.17 5.00
C GLY A 36 -19.04 15.82 5.11
N THR A 37 -18.51 15.78 6.34
CA THR A 37 -17.08 15.60 6.60
C THR A 37 -16.66 14.14 6.83
N GLU A 38 -17.59 13.23 7.11
CA GLU A 38 -17.24 11.88 7.59
C GLU A 38 -18.00 10.73 6.89
N ASP A 39 -19.17 10.96 6.30
CA ASP A 39 -19.97 9.89 5.71
C ASP A 39 -19.59 9.63 4.24
N ILE A 40 -18.96 8.49 3.96
CA ILE A 40 -18.70 8.05 2.59
C ILE A 40 -20.02 7.54 1.98
N VAL A 41 -20.49 8.20 0.93
CA VAL A 41 -21.66 7.82 0.14
C VAL A 41 -21.28 6.81 -0.95
N GLU A 42 -20.07 6.94 -1.49
CA GLU A 42 -19.56 6.05 -2.53
C GLU A 42 -18.06 5.83 -2.34
N THR A 43 -17.65 4.56 -2.28
CA THR A 43 -16.25 4.19 -2.04
C THR A 43 -15.37 4.51 -3.24
N GLY A 44 -14.27 5.21 -2.98
CA GLY A 44 -13.26 5.54 -3.95
C GLY A 44 -12.34 4.35 -4.23
N LEU A 45 -11.39 4.59 -5.12
CA LEU A 45 -10.35 3.63 -5.49
C LEU A 45 -9.58 3.13 -4.26
N VAL A 46 -9.19 4.04 -3.36
CA VAL A 46 -8.39 3.72 -2.17
C VAL A 46 -9.12 2.80 -1.22
N GLU A 47 -10.39 3.07 -0.90
CA GLU A 47 -11.18 2.27 0.03
C GLU A 47 -11.41 0.85 -0.52
N ARG A 48 -11.74 0.74 -1.81
CA ARG A 48 -11.94 -0.57 -2.45
C ARG A 48 -10.67 -1.40 -2.47
N THR A 49 -9.52 -0.78 -2.70
CA THR A 49 -8.22 -1.47 -2.62
C THR A 49 -7.91 -1.96 -1.21
N ILE A 50 -8.22 -1.17 -0.18
CA ILE A 50 -8.07 -1.62 1.22
C ILE A 50 -8.96 -2.83 1.49
N GLU A 51 -10.19 -2.85 0.98
CA GLU A 51 -11.09 -3.99 1.09
C GLU A 51 -10.56 -5.24 0.36
N PHE A 52 -10.00 -5.08 -0.85
CA PHE A 52 -9.34 -6.16 -1.59
C PHE A 52 -8.18 -6.77 -0.78
N VAL A 53 -7.34 -5.94 -0.18
CA VAL A 53 -6.24 -6.41 0.66
C VAL A 53 -6.77 -7.12 1.89
N ARG A 54 -7.78 -6.56 2.57
CA ARG A 54 -8.36 -7.15 3.78
C ARG A 54 -8.94 -8.54 3.51
N ARG A 55 -9.71 -8.71 2.43
CA ARG A 55 -10.34 -10.00 2.09
C ARG A 55 -9.34 -11.07 1.64
N ASN A 56 -8.24 -10.68 1.00
CA ASN A 56 -7.22 -11.61 0.50
C ASN A 56 -6.05 -11.88 1.46
N THR A 57 -5.95 -11.13 2.56
CA THR A 57 -4.88 -11.32 3.56
C THR A 57 -5.40 -11.78 4.91
N GLY A 58 -6.65 -11.48 5.24
CA GLY A 58 -7.29 -11.87 6.49
C GLY A 58 -6.64 -11.25 7.73
N SER A 59 -6.83 -11.90 8.87
CA SER A 59 -6.28 -11.49 10.17
C SER A 59 -5.59 -12.65 10.87
N ARG A 60 -4.60 -12.33 11.71
CA ARG A 60 -3.94 -13.29 12.60
C ARG A 60 -4.50 -13.13 14.01
N ALA A 61 -4.78 -14.25 14.66
CA ALA A 61 -5.21 -14.29 16.04
C ALA A 61 -4.00 -14.18 16.98
N TYR A 62 -4.05 -13.23 17.91
CA TYR A 62 -3.09 -13.07 18.99
C TYR A 62 -3.76 -13.28 20.33
N LEU A 63 -3.04 -13.85 21.30
CA LEU A 63 -3.51 -13.94 22.69
C LEU A 63 -2.83 -12.84 23.50
N VAL A 64 -3.61 -11.84 23.91
CA VAL A 64 -3.13 -10.72 24.74
C VAL A 64 -3.92 -10.77 26.04
N GLU A 65 -3.22 -10.94 27.17
CA GLU A 65 -3.83 -11.00 28.51
C GLU A 65 -4.97 -12.05 28.60
N GLY A 66 -4.79 -13.20 27.93
CA GLY A 66 -5.78 -14.28 27.92
C GLY A 66 -6.98 -14.04 26.99
N ARG A 67 -7.03 -12.92 26.27
CA ARG A 67 -8.08 -12.62 25.28
C ARG A 67 -7.53 -12.79 23.87
N ARG A 68 -8.32 -13.43 23.01
CA ARG A 68 -8.03 -13.52 21.58
C ARG A 68 -8.36 -12.17 20.94
N ILE A 69 -7.38 -11.61 20.23
CA ILE A 69 -7.52 -10.40 19.43
C ILE A 69 -7.09 -10.75 18.00
N ASP A 70 -8.01 -10.59 17.05
CA ASP A 70 -7.67 -10.74 15.64
C ASP A 70 -7.10 -9.41 15.14
N LYS A 71 -5.88 -9.46 14.58
CA LYS A 71 -5.16 -8.30 14.07
C LYS A 71 -4.91 -8.50 12.57
N PRO A 72 -5.19 -7.50 11.71
CA PRO A 72 -5.00 -7.63 10.27
C PRO A 72 -3.53 -7.90 9.93
N VAL A 73 -3.28 -8.58 8.82
CA VAL A 73 -1.89 -8.88 8.39
C VAL A 73 -1.08 -7.61 8.12
N TYR A 74 -1.72 -6.60 7.52
CA TYR A 74 -1.16 -5.28 7.30
C TYR A 74 -2.02 -4.20 8.01
N PRO A 75 -1.43 -3.13 8.54
CA PRO A 75 -2.20 -1.99 9.03
C PRO A 75 -2.92 -1.31 7.89
N GLU A 76 -4.21 -1.00 8.06
CA GLU A 76 -4.99 -0.29 7.03
C GLU A 76 -4.37 1.07 6.69
N GLU A 77 -3.81 1.78 7.67
CA GLU A 77 -3.11 3.05 7.44
C GLU A 77 -1.88 2.91 6.52
N VAL A 78 -1.13 1.81 6.66
CA VAL A 78 0.03 1.55 5.78
C VAL A 78 -0.45 1.32 4.36
N ILE A 79 -1.48 0.48 4.18
CA ILE A 79 -2.04 0.20 2.85
C ILE A 79 -2.56 1.50 2.23
N ARG A 80 -3.37 2.26 2.96
CA ARG A 80 -3.90 3.54 2.51
C ARG A 80 -2.79 4.49 2.05
N GLU A 81 -1.76 4.69 2.87
CA GLU A 81 -0.66 5.58 2.54
C GLU A 81 0.14 5.09 1.31
N THR A 82 0.37 3.79 1.18
CA THR A 82 1.05 3.21 0.01
C THR A 82 0.25 3.46 -1.28
N ILE A 83 -1.07 3.21 -1.27
CA ILE A 83 -1.93 3.41 -2.44
C ILE A 83 -2.07 4.90 -2.80
N VAL A 84 -2.28 5.75 -1.80
CA VAL A 84 -2.36 7.20 -2.01
C VAL A 84 -1.05 7.74 -2.59
N ASN A 85 0.10 7.29 -2.09
CA ASN A 85 1.40 7.69 -2.65
C ASN A 85 1.60 7.15 -4.08
N ALA A 86 1.17 5.91 -4.36
CA ALA A 86 1.21 5.35 -5.70
C ALA A 86 0.40 6.20 -6.69
N ILE A 87 -0.79 6.66 -6.30
CA ILE A 87 -1.65 7.54 -7.10
C ILE A 87 -1.04 8.95 -7.24
N ALA A 88 -0.63 9.57 -6.13
CA ALA A 88 -0.12 10.94 -6.11
C ALA A 88 1.17 11.11 -6.93
N HIS A 89 2.01 10.07 -6.96
CA HIS A 89 3.32 10.09 -7.59
C HIS A 89 3.40 9.29 -8.89
N ARG A 90 2.30 8.69 -9.36
CA ARG A 90 2.23 8.03 -10.66
C ARG A 90 2.65 8.98 -11.78
N ASP A 91 3.43 8.47 -12.73
CA ASP A 91 3.70 9.15 -13.98
C ASP A 91 2.52 9.00 -14.95
N TYR A 92 1.66 10.02 -14.98
CA TYR A 92 0.47 10.04 -15.85
C TYR A 92 0.77 10.24 -17.34
N THR A 93 2.03 10.43 -17.73
CA THR A 93 2.42 10.42 -19.14
C THR A 93 2.54 8.98 -19.69
N ILE A 94 2.74 7.99 -18.81
CA ILE A 94 2.80 6.58 -19.18
C ILE A 94 1.37 6.05 -19.32
N SER A 95 1.03 5.71 -20.56
CA SER A 95 -0.29 5.17 -20.94
C SER A 95 -0.28 3.64 -21.07
N GLY A 96 -1.47 3.04 -21.03
CA GLY A 96 -1.64 1.60 -21.24
C GLY A 96 -1.27 0.70 -20.05
N THR A 97 -0.84 1.28 -18.92
CA THR A 97 -0.58 0.55 -17.67
C THR A 97 -1.25 1.25 -16.49
N ASP A 98 -1.72 0.46 -15.53
CA ASP A 98 -2.33 0.93 -14.29
C ASP A 98 -1.35 0.78 -13.12
N ILE A 99 -1.71 1.25 -11.93
CA ILE A 99 -1.01 0.83 -10.72
C ILE A 99 -1.32 -0.66 -10.52
N GLU A 100 -0.32 -1.46 -10.21
CA GLU A 100 -0.52 -2.89 -9.93
C GLU A 100 -0.40 -3.14 -8.43
N LEU A 101 -1.36 -3.88 -7.87
CA LEU A 101 -1.29 -4.43 -6.52
C LEU A 101 -1.27 -5.95 -6.62
N SER A 102 -0.20 -6.57 -6.09
CA SER A 102 -0.07 -8.02 -6.06
C SER A 102 0.09 -8.51 -4.63
N ILE A 103 -0.77 -9.45 -4.21
CA ILE A 103 -0.69 -10.12 -2.92
C ILE A 103 -0.11 -11.50 -3.13
N TYR A 104 0.98 -11.80 -2.43
CA TYR A 104 1.62 -13.10 -2.40
C TYR A 104 1.43 -13.75 -1.03
N SER A 105 1.87 -15.00 -0.90
CA SER A 105 1.81 -15.72 0.36
C SER A 105 2.67 -15.07 1.45
N ASP A 106 3.73 -14.34 1.11
CA ASP A 106 4.73 -13.75 2.00
C ASP A 106 4.78 -12.21 2.01
N ARG A 107 4.22 -11.54 1.00
CA ARG A 107 4.28 -10.08 0.86
C ARG A 107 3.12 -9.49 0.07
N LEU A 108 3.04 -8.17 0.06
CA LEU A 108 2.17 -7.35 -0.79
C LEU A 108 3.05 -6.36 -1.56
N GLU A 109 2.90 -6.32 -2.87
CA GLU A 109 3.63 -5.41 -3.75
C GLU A 109 2.66 -4.39 -4.35
N VAL A 110 3.06 -3.12 -4.36
CA VAL A 110 2.39 -2.05 -5.10
C VAL A 110 3.38 -1.45 -6.08
N ILE A 111 3.09 -1.56 -7.37
CA ILE A 111 3.92 -1.07 -8.48
C ILE A 111 3.22 0.14 -9.08
N SER A 112 3.86 1.30 -9.00
CA SER A 112 3.39 2.53 -9.64
C SER A 112 4.20 2.82 -10.91
N PRO A 113 3.55 3.17 -12.04
CA PRO A 113 4.24 3.60 -13.25
C PRO A 113 5.08 4.86 -13.03
N GLY A 114 6.33 4.81 -13.50
CA GLY A 114 7.30 5.89 -13.43
C GLY A 114 8.27 5.77 -12.25
N ARG A 115 9.42 6.42 -12.40
CA ARG A 115 10.51 6.46 -11.41
C ARG A 115 10.27 7.48 -10.31
N LEU A 116 11.16 7.55 -9.32
CA LEU A 116 11.24 8.74 -8.49
C LEU A 116 11.61 9.96 -9.36
N PRO A 117 11.16 11.18 -9.02
CA PRO A 117 11.63 12.38 -9.70
C PRO A 117 13.16 12.47 -9.63
N ASN A 118 13.82 12.89 -10.71
CA ASN A 118 15.29 12.86 -10.88
C ASN A 118 16.12 13.46 -9.72
N THR A 119 15.51 14.27 -8.86
CA THR A 119 16.16 14.92 -7.72
C THR A 119 16.03 14.13 -6.41
N VAL A 120 15.29 13.02 -6.38
CA VAL A 120 14.98 12.24 -5.18
C VAL A 120 15.53 10.83 -5.29
N THR A 121 16.31 10.43 -4.29
CA THR A 121 16.76 9.06 -4.11
C THR A 121 15.86 8.33 -3.10
N ILE A 122 15.88 7.00 -3.10
CA ILE A 122 15.16 6.18 -2.11
C ILE A 122 15.54 6.60 -0.67
N GLU A 123 16.83 6.83 -0.40
CA GLU A 123 17.30 7.28 0.92
C GLU A 123 16.72 8.63 1.32
N ARG A 124 16.69 9.60 0.40
CA ARG A 124 16.10 10.91 0.66
C ARG A 124 14.60 10.83 0.86
N MET A 125 13.92 9.97 0.10
CA MET A 125 12.49 9.70 0.30
C MET A 125 12.25 9.09 1.69
N LYS A 126 13.05 8.10 2.11
CA LYS A 126 13.00 7.52 3.47
C LYS A 126 13.27 8.57 4.55
N ALA A 127 14.10 9.59 4.28
CA ALA A 127 14.34 10.72 5.17
C ALA A 127 13.20 11.78 5.17
N GLY A 128 12.17 11.62 4.34
CA GLY A 128 11.02 12.52 4.26
C GLY A 128 11.19 13.68 3.27
N CYS A 129 12.02 13.50 2.24
CA CYS A 129 12.13 14.47 1.15
C CYS A 129 10.79 14.65 0.43
N ARG A 130 10.41 15.91 0.21
CA ARG A 130 9.20 16.26 -0.53
C ARG A 130 9.54 16.46 -1.99
N ALA A 131 8.90 15.69 -2.85
CA ALA A 131 8.83 15.97 -4.27
C ALA A 131 7.43 15.67 -4.78
N THR A 132 6.97 16.44 -5.74
CA THR A 132 5.64 16.28 -6.30
C THR A 132 5.75 16.37 -7.81
N ARG A 133 5.19 15.37 -8.50
CA ARG A 133 5.14 15.34 -9.97
C ARG A 133 3.94 16.14 -10.48
N ASN A 134 2.80 16.00 -9.80
CA ASN A 134 1.55 16.65 -10.18
C ASN A 134 0.92 17.35 -8.97
N GLU A 135 1.04 18.68 -8.91
CA GLU A 135 0.50 19.48 -7.80
C GLU A 135 -1.04 19.44 -7.77
N LEU A 136 -1.71 19.39 -8.93
CA LEU A 136 -3.18 19.35 -9.00
C LEU A 136 -3.73 18.06 -8.34
N ILE A 137 -3.14 16.91 -8.63
CA ILE A 137 -3.56 15.63 -8.00
C ILE A 137 -3.33 15.68 -6.49
N LYS A 138 -2.19 16.21 -6.06
CA LYS A 138 -1.87 16.35 -4.64
C LYS A 138 -2.79 17.33 -3.92
N GLU A 139 -3.21 18.41 -4.57
CA GLU A 139 -4.20 19.35 -4.04
C GLU A 139 -5.54 18.67 -3.85
N VAL A 140 -6.06 17.97 -4.87
CA VAL A 140 -7.30 17.20 -4.75
C VAL A 140 -7.21 16.17 -3.61
N LEU A 141 -6.11 15.42 -3.53
CA LEU A 141 -5.92 14.46 -2.43
C LEU A 141 -5.83 15.13 -1.06
N ARG A 142 -5.30 16.36 -0.98
CA ARG A 142 -5.24 17.11 0.28
C ARG A 142 -6.62 17.61 0.70
N ASP A 143 -7.39 18.16 -0.25
CA ASP A 143 -8.72 18.72 -0.02
C ASP A 143 -9.70 17.65 0.47
N TYR A 144 -9.52 16.41 0.03
CA TYR A 144 -10.30 15.24 0.48
C TYR A 144 -9.65 14.51 1.67
N HIS A 145 -8.64 15.09 2.32
CA HIS A 145 -7.95 14.53 3.49
C HIS A 145 -7.29 13.16 3.26
N TYR A 146 -6.87 12.86 2.03
CA TYR A 146 -6.06 11.68 1.69
C TYR A 146 -4.57 11.89 1.96
N VAL A 147 -4.07 13.12 1.84
CA VAL A 147 -2.64 13.47 2.01
C VAL A 147 -2.45 14.69 2.90
N GLU A 148 -1.53 14.62 3.86
CA GLU A 148 -1.18 15.74 4.76
C GLU A 148 -0.04 16.63 4.21
N ALA A 149 0.63 16.22 3.12
CA ALA A 149 1.74 16.93 2.46
C ALA A 149 2.94 17.28 3.37
N THR A 150 3.12 16.55 4.47
CA THR A 150 4.20 16.77 5.45
C THR A 150 5.54 16.15 5.04
N GLY A 151 5.56 15.26 4.06
CA GLY A 151 6.74 14.44 3.69
C GLY A 151 6.99 13.28 4.65
N LEU A 152 6.12 13.08 5.65
CA LEU A 152 6.32 12.08 6.70
C LEU A 152 5.61 10.74 6.43
N GLY A 153 4.86 10.64 5.33
CA GLY A 153 4.10 9.45 4.96
C GLY A 153 4.96 8.19 4.89
N VAL A 154 6.01 8.22 4.07
CA VAL A 154 6.95 7.10 3.94
C VAL A 154 7.65 6.75 5.26
N PRO A 155 8.37 7.66 5.95
CA PRO A 155 9.07 7.32 7.19
C PRO A 155 8.16 6.92 8.35
N ARG A 156 7.05 7.64 8.58
CA ARG A 156 6.22 7.45 9.79
C ARG A 156 5.05 6.50 9.59
N LYS A 157 4.36 6.57 8.47
CA LYS A 157 3.17 5.74 8.23
C LYS A 157 3.57 4.39 7.64
N ILE A 158 4.40 4.38 6.60
CA ILE A 158 4.79 3.12 5.94
C ILE A 158 5.88 2.38 6.73
N ILE A 159 7.09 2.96 6.89
CA ILE A 159 8.23 2.26 7.50
C ILE A 159 7.98 1.98 8.99
N ALA A 160 7.75 3.02 9.79
CA ALA A 160 7.51 2.84 11.22
C ALA A 160 6.20 2.09 11.50
N GLY A 161 5.17 2.24 10.65
CA GLY A 161 3.92 1.50 10.76
C GLY A 161 4.11 -0.01 10.58
N MET A 162 4.84 -0.44 9.53
CA MET A 162 5.20 -1.84 9.33
C MET A 162 6.04 -2.38 10.49
N PHE A 163 7.09 -1.66 10.87
CA PHE A 163 7.97 -2.09 11.96
C PHE A 163 7.21 -2.26 13.29
N LYS A 164 6.36 -1.29 13.65
CA LYS A 164 5.51 -1.37 14.86
C LYS A 164 4.48 -2.50 14.78
N HIS A 165 3.96 -2.78 13.58
CA HIS A 165 2.90 -3.77 13.40
C HIS A 165 3.44 -5.20 13.45
N ASN A 166 4.53 -5.48 12.74
CA ASN A 166 4.96 -6.84 12.48
C ASN A 166 6.49 -7.02 12.44
N ALA A 167 7.26 -6.00 12.87
CA ALA A 167 8.72 -5.98 12.91
C ALA A 167 9.40 -6.26 11.55
N THR A 168 8.72 -5.96 10.45
CA THR A 168 9.32 -5.97 9.10
C THR A 168 9.57 -4.55 8.62
N GLU A 169 10.57 -4.41 7.75
CA GLU A 169 10.81 -3.18 7.01
C GLU A 169 10.36 -3.37 5.56
N PRO A 170 9.70 -2.38 4.96
CA PRO A 170 9.31 -2.44 3.57
C PRO A 170 10.49 -2.17 2.64
N ASP A 171 10.49 -2.84 1.49
CA ASP A 171 11.44 -2.58 0.42
C ASP A 171 10.88 -1.58 -0.58
N PHE A 172 11.77 -0.74 -1.10
CA PHE A 172 11.47 0.24 -2.12
C PHE A 172 12.41 -0.04 -3.27
N ILE A 173 11.86 -0.34 -4.44
CA ILE A 173 12.62 -0.76 -5.61
C ILE A 173 12.28 0.20 -6.74
N GLU A 174 13.29 0.84 -7.29
CA GLU A 174 13.15 1.63 -8.51
C GLU A 174 13.69 0.81 -9.69
N ASP A 175 12.88 0.68 -10.73
CA ASP A 175 13.28 0.15 -12.03
C ASP A 175 13.22 1.26 -13.09
N GLU A 176 13.59 0.98 -14.34
CA GLU A 176 13.63 1.97 -15.42
C GLU A 176 12.26 2.64 -15.67
N TYR A 177 11.16 1.91 -15.45
CA TYR A 177 9.81 2.37 -15.79
C TYR A 177 8.83 2.38 -14.62
N SER A 178 9.25 1.98 -13.42
CA SER A 178 8.33 1.81 -12.30
C SER A 178 9.01 2.01 -10.94
N PHE A 179 8.16 2.23 -9.95
CA PHE A 179 8.53 2.28 -8.56
C PHE A 179 7.66 1.31 -7.76
N THR A 180 8.31 0.40 -7.05
CA THR A 180 7.66 -0.68 -6.32
C THR A 180 7.85 -0.51 -4.82
N VAL A 181 6.74 -0.62 -4.07
CA VAL A 181 6.74 -0.75 -2.61
C VAL A 181 6.37 -2.19 -2.25
N CYS A 182 7.25 -2.87 -1.53
CA CYS A 182 7.04 -4.24 -1.07
C CYS A 182 6.87 -4.26 0.46
N LEU A 183 5.69 -4.69 0.91
CA LEU A 183 5.33 -4.84 2.31
C LEU A 183 5.38 -6.32 2.69
N TRP A 184 6.27 -6.68 3.61
CA TRP A 184 6.45 -8.07 4.02
C TRP A 184 5.44 -8.50 5.10
N LYS A 185 4.97 -9.74 5.03
CA LYS A 185 4.30 -10.38 6.16
C LYS A 185 5.34 -10.76 7.20
N GLU A 186 4.91 -10.82 8.46
CA GLU A 186 5.75 -11.37 9.52
C GLU A 186 6.16 -12.81 9.17
N LYS A 187 7.47 -13.05 9.24
CA LYS A 187 8.05 -14.40 9.08
C LYS A 187 7.42 -15.31 10.12
N SER A 188 6.65 -16.31 9.67
CA SER A 188 6.13 -17.35 10.57
C SER A 188 7.28 -17.97 11.32
N GLY A 189 7.37 -17.70 12.62
CA GLY A 189 8.43 -18.23 13.46
C GLY A 189 8.40 -19.76 13.41
N ARG A 190 9.48 -20.38 12.90
CA ARG A 190 9.89 -21.69 13.43
C ARG A 190 9.91 -21.55 14.95
N ASN A 191 9.08 -22.34 15.63
CA ASN A 191 9.01 -22.49 17.08
C ASN A 191 10.29 -22.04 17.78
N ARG A 192 10.19 -21.04 18.66
CA ARG A 192 11.15 -20.89 19.77
C ARG A 192 11.06 -22.18 20.58
N LYS A 193 11.82 -23.21 20.19
CA LYS A 193 12.02 -24.40 21.02
C LYS A 193 12.65 -23.92 22.31
N ASN A 194 11.94 -24.16 23.41
CA ASN A 194 12.45 -24.15 24.77
C ASN A 194 13.90 -24.65 24.80
N THR A 195 14.84 -23.75 25.08
CA THR A 195 16.13 -24.15 25.63
C THR A 195 16.21 -23.55 27.02
N LYS A 196 15.50 -24.17 27.96
CA LYS A 196 15.91 -24.17 29.36
C LYS A 196 16.85 -25.36 29.53
N ARG A 197 18.12 -25.08 29.79
CA ARG A 197 19.01 -25.92 30.60
C ARG A 197 19.68 -25.00 31.60
#